data_AF-A0A317HD63-F1
#
_entry.id   AF-A0A317HD63-F1
#
_cell.length_a   1.000
_cell.length_b   1.000
_cell.length_c   1.000
_cell.angle_alpha   90.00
_cell.angle_beta   90.00
_cell.angle_gamma   90.00
#
_symmetry.space_group_name_H-M   'P 1'
#
loop_
_entity.id
_entity.type
_entity.pdbx_description
1 polymer ?
#
loop_
_entity_poly.entity_id
_entity_poly.type
_entity_poly.pdbx_seq_one_letter_code
_entity_poly.pdbx_strand_id
1 'polypeptide(L)'
;MTENALHPKVDTVPNPVHGIVPILRRTHPELMAEHETKIKLIEDKDATGDVANVYGEWRAKSGRQNMPGILKCFSHRPDFLREVMKFSDTVHFSEGHLNRKTKEAIASWVSYLNRCPY
;
A
#
# COMPACT_ATOMS: atom_id res chain seq x y z
N MET A 1 26.66 57.51 0.83
CA MET A 1 25.89 58.09 -0.29
C MET A 1 25.11 56.91 -0.90
N THR A 2 23.87 56.64 -0.48
CA THR A 2 22.59 57.11 -1.10
C THR A 2 22.55 56.72 -2.59
N GLU A 3 21.65 55.89 -3.14
CA GLU A 3 20.18 55.81 -3.23
C GLU A 3 19.82 54.36 -3.72
N ASN A 4 18.81 53.64 -3.23
CA ASN A 4 17.36 53.68 -3.51
C ASN A 4 16.94 53.80 -4.99
N ALA A 5 16.42 52.73 -5.62
CA ALA A 5 15.24 52.74 -6.51
C ALA A 5 15.01 51.40 -7.25
N LEU A 6 13.91 50.75 -6.87
CA LEU A 6 12.82 50.23 -7.71
C LEU A 6 13.12 49.41 -9.00
N HIS A 7 12.60 48.18 -8.97
CA HIS A 7 12.47 47.13 -10.00
C HIS A 7 12.16 47.56 -11.45
N PRO A 8 12.43 46.64 -12.39
CA PRO A 8 11.36 46.09 -13.23
C PRO A 8 11.14 44.59 -12.96
N LYS A 9 9.87 44.20 -12.82
CA LYS A 9 9.45 42.81 -12.72
C LYS A 9 9.73 42.09 -14.04
N VAL A 10 10.36 40.93 -13.98
CA VAL A 10 10.36 39.95 -15.08
C VAL A 10 9.62 38.72 -14.59
N ASP A 11 8.69 38.29 -15.41
CA ASP A 11 7.66 37.31 -15.12
C ASP A 11 8.20 35.96 -14.66
N THR A 12 7.57 35.42 -13.63
CA THR A 12 7.84 34.11 -13.05
C THR A 12 7.46 33.00 -14.03
N VAL A 13 8.45 32.20 -14.46
CA VAL A 13 8.23 30.77 -14.74
C VAL A 13 9.41 29.95 -14.21
N PRO A 14 9.37 29.49 -12.94
CA PRO A 14 10.33 28.51 -12.46
C PRO A 14 9.83 27.09 -12.73
N ASN A 15 10.42 26.45 -13.74
CA ASN A 15 10.62 25.01 -13.77
C ASN A 15 12.11 24.74 -13.54
N PRO A 16 12.53 24.21 -12.37
CA PRO A 16 13.76 23.41 -12.41
C PRO A 16 13.87 22.40 -11.26
N VAL A 17 13.92 21.09 -11.56
CA VAL A 17 14.79 20.22 -10.76
C VAL A 17 15.34 19.07 -11.62
N HIS A 18 16.40 19.39 -12.38
CA HIS A 18 17.52 18.48 -12.55
C HIS A 18 18.54 18.88 -11.49
N GLY A 19 18.62 18.08 -10.42
CA GLY A 19 19.59 18.22 -9.36
C GLY A 19 19.79 16.85 -8.75
N ILE A 20 21.01 16.32 -8.84
CA ILE A 20 21.40 15.05 -8.24
C ILE A 20 21.34 15.24 -6.72
N VAL A 21 20.23 14.82 -6.10
CA VAL A 21 20.12 14.79 -4.64
C VAL A 21 20.75 13.46 -4.19
N PRO A 22 21.74 13.46 -3.30
CA PRO A 22 22.25 12.21 -2.74
C PRO A 22 21.11 11.51 -2.01
N ILE A 23 20.95 10.20 -2.24
CA ILE A 23 19.99 9.36 -1.51
C ILE A 23 20.50 9.24 -0.08
N LEU A 24 20.25 10.25 0.75
CA LEU A 24 20.38 10.13 2.18
C LEU A 24 19.22 9.24 2.61
N ARG A 25 19.50 7.95 2.79
CA ARG A 25 18.59 6.97 3.38
C ARG A 25 18.17 7.54 4.74
N ARG A 26 16.99 8.14 4.82
CA ARG A 26 16.37 8.50 6.09
C ARG A 26 16.17 7.20 6.86
N THR A 27 17.12 6.89 7.74
CA THR A 27 16.88 5.99 8.86
C THR A 27 15.94 6.74 9.80
N HIS A 28 14.63 6.58 9.59
CA HIS A 28 13.62 6.91 10.59
C HIS A 28 13.31 5.62 11.35
N PRO A 29 13.81 5.43 12.58
CA PRO A 29 13.54 4.24 13.39
C PRO A 29 12.13 4.21 14.00
N GLU A 30 11.18 5.04 13.55
CA GLU A 30 10.03 5.42 14.40
C GLU A 30 8.69 5.62 13.67
N LEU A 31 8.42 4.91 12.57
CA LEU A 31 7.10 4.97 11.91
C LEU A 31 6.59 3.59 11.52
N MET A 32 6.39 2.71 12.50
CA MET A 32 5.22 1.83 12.44
C MET A 32 4.03 2.71 12.86
N ALA A 33 3.62 3.60 11.95
CA ALA A 33 2.45 4.44 12.19
C ALA A 33 1.28 3.50 12.46
N GLU A 34 0.80 3.54 13.70
CA GLU A 34 -0.48 2.98 14.10
C GLU A 34 -1.53 3.76 13.32
N HIS A 35 -1.77 3.35 12.08
CA HIS A 35 -2.80 3.93 11.25
C HIS A 35 -4.12 3.49 11.88
N GLU A 36 -4.77 4.39 12.62
CA GLU A 36 -6.14 4.17 13.07
C GLU A 36 -6.99 3.87 11.85
N THR A 37 -7.35 2.60 11.72
CA THR A 37 -8.21 2.13 10.65
C THR A 37 -9.63 2.58 10.98
N LYS A 38 -10.33 3.14 9.99
CA LYS A 38 -11.74 3.53 10.14
C LYS A 38 -12.67 2.31 10.32
N ILE A 39 -12.16 1.13 9.99
CA ILE A 39 -12.85 -0.15 10.13
C ILE A 39 -12.16 -0.89 11.26
N LYS A 40 -12.93 -1.31 12.26
CA LYS A 40 -12.40 -2.16 13.34
C LYS A 40 -11.86 -3.46 12.75
N LEU A 41 -10.56 -3.71 12.86
CA LEU A 41 -9.97 -4.96 12.40
C LEU A 41 -10.11 -6.07 13.45
N ILE A 42 -10.15 -7.32 12.98
CA ILE A 42 -10.04 -8.50 13.83
C ILE A 42 -8.60 -9.00 13.72
N GLU A 43 -7.82 -8.80 14.79
CA GLU A 43 -6.44 -9.24 14.85
C GLU A 43 -6.34 -10.77 14.91
N ASP A 44 -5.18 -11.32 14.51
CA ASP A 44 -4.96 -12.77 14.47
C ASP A 44 -5.25 -13.46 15.81
N LYS A 45 -4.93 -12.80 16.93
CA LYS A 45 -5.16 -13.31 18.29
C LYS A 45 -6.64 -13.27 18.72
N ASP A 46 -7.42 -12.38 18.13
CA ASP A 46 -8.83 -12.14 18.48
C ASP A 46 -9.78 -12.88 17.53
N ALA A 47 -9.23 -13.47 16.45
CA ALA A 47 -9.98 -14.28 15.51
C ALA A 47 -10.52 -15.54 16.20
N THR A 48 -11.84 -15.71 16.15
CA THR A 48 -12.57 -16.86 16.69
C THR A 48 -13.58 -17.36 15.67
N GLY A 49 -14.12 -18.57 15.88
CA GLY A 49 -15.15 -19.17 15.01
C GLY A 49 -14.75 -19.17 13.54
N ASP A 50 -15.66 -18.73 12.67
CA ASP A 50 -15.47 -18.74 11.21
C ASP A 50 -14.30 -17.87 10.75
N VAL A 51 -14.02 -16.75 11.43
CA VAL A 51 -12.89 -15.88 11.08
C VAL A 51 -11.57 -16.61 11.31
N ALA A 52 -11.44 -17.31 12.44
CA ALA A 52 -10.25 -18.12 12.73
C ALA A 52 -10.05 -19.22 11.69
N ASN A 53 -11.14 -19.88 11.26
CA ASN A 53 -11.11 -20.91 10.22
C ASN A 53 -10.59 -20.34 8.89
N VAL A 54 -11.16 -19.23 8.43
CA VAL A 54 -10.74 -18.56 7.17
C VAL A 54 -9.27 -18.14 7.24
N TYR A 55 -8.83 -17.61 8.39
CA TYR A 55 -7.44 -17.23 8.59
C TYR A 55 -6.51 -18.45 8.53
N GLY A 56 -6.91 -19.56 9.15
CA GLY A 56 -6.17 -20.82 9.10
C GLY A 56 -5.99 -21.33 7.66
N GLU A 57 -7.05 -21.33 6.87
CA GLU A 57 -7.01 -21.76 5.46
C GLU A 57 -6.07 -20.88 4.63
N TRP A 58 -6.15 -19.56 4.80
CA TRP A 58 -5.26 -18.64 4.10
C TRP A 58 -3.78 -18.86 4.49
N ARG A 59 -3.49 -19.11 5.78
CA ARG A 59 -2.13 -19.42 6.25
C ARG A 59 -1.62 -20.73 5.67
N ALA A 60 -2.44 -21.77 5.68
CA ALA A 60 -2.10 -23.07 5.10
C ALA A 60 -1.75 -22.95 3.61
N LYS A 61 -2.49 -22.11 2.87
CA LYS A 61 -2.24 -21.88 1.45
C LYS A 61 -1.03 -20.98 1.17
N SER A 62 -0.87 -19.90 1.93
CA SER A 62 0.14 -18.86 1.65
C SER A 62 1.51 -19.16 2.27
N GLY A 63 1.59 -20.04 3.28
CA GLY A 63 2.80 -20.30 4.06
C GLY A 63 3.18 -19.16 5.02
N ARG A 64 2.36 -18.10 5.12
CA ARG A 64 2.61 -16.94 5.98
C ARG A 64 1.98 -17.15 7.36
N GLN A 65 2.57 -16.51 8.38
CA GLN A 65 2.13 -16.67 9.77
C GLN A 65 1.03 -15.70 10.19
N ASN A 66 1.03 -14.47 9.65
CA ASN A 66 0.09 -13.43 10.04
C ASN A 66 -0.81 -13.03 8.88
N MET A 67 -2.10 -12.78 9.17
CA MET A 67 -3.05 -12.28 8.20
C MET A 67 -2.68 -10.86 7.74
N PRO A 68 -2.65 -10.54 6.42
CA PRO A 68 -2.38 -9.20 5.92
C PRO A 68 -3.50 -8.22 6.32
N GLY A 69 -3.13 -6.98 6.65
CA GLY A 69 -4.08 -5.95 7.10
C GLY A 69 -5.25 -5.73 6.14
N ILE A 70 -4.99 -5.70 4.82
CA ILE A 70 -6.04 -5.54 3.80
C ILE A 70 -7.09 -6.66 3.84
N LEU A 71 -6.70 -7.90 4.16
CA LEU A 71 -7.64 -9.01 4.29
C LEU A 71 -8.42 -8.93 5.61
N LYS A 72 -7.80 -8.41 6.67
CA LYS A 72 -8.49 -8.17 7.96
C LYS A 72 -9.66 -7.20 7.84
N CYS A 73 -9.63 -6.29 6.85
CA CYS A 73 -10.74 -5.37 6.57
C CYS A 73 -12.07 -6.08 6.24
N PHE A 74 -12.00 -7.32 5.75
CA PHE A 74 -13.20 -8.09 5.36
C PHE A 74 -13.63 -9.11 6.42
N SER A 75 -12.94 -9.19 7.56
CA SER A 75 -13.14 -10.26 8.54
C SER A 75 -14.48 -10.24 9.25
N HIS A 76 -15.19 -9.11 9.28
CA HIS A 76 -16.59 -9.06 9.76
C HIS A 76 -17.56 -9.84 8.87
N ARG A 77 -17.15 -10.22 7.66
CA ARG A 77 -17.90 -11.03 6.71
C ARG A 77 -17.00 -12.18 6.21
N PRO A 78 -16.80 -13.23 7.01
CA PRO A 78 -15.90 -14.34 6.66
C PRO A 78 -16.32 -15.07 5.38
N ASP A 79 -17.62 -15.10 5.08
CA ASP A 79 -18.16 -15.59 3.81
C ASP A 79 -17.66 -14.75 2.62
N PHE A 80 -17.69 -13.43 2.74
CA PHE A 80 -17.21 -12.51 1.71
C PHE A 80 -15.68 -12.51 1.60
N LEU A 81 -14.95 -12.60 2.71
CA LEU A 81 -13.49 -12.69 2.72
C LEU A 81 -12.99 -13.89 1.88
N ARG A 82 -13.68 -15.04 1.94
CA ARG A 82 -13.36 -16.20 1.09
C ARG A 82 -13.43 -15.88 -0.39
N GLU A 83 -14.46 -15.16 -0.82
CA GLU A 83 -14.61 -14.74 -2.22
C GLU A 83 -13.54 -13.71 -2.61
N VAL A 84 -13.18 -12.77 -1.73
CA VAL A 84 -12.06 -11.83 -1.97
C VAL A 84 -10.74 -12.58 -2.17
N MET A 85 -10.47 -13.59 -1.35
CA MET A 85 -9.27 -14.42 -1.51
C MET A 85 -9.28 -15.18 -2.82
N LYS A 86 -10.39 -15.84 -3.16
CA LYS A 86 -10.56 -16.57 -4.43
C LYS A 86 -10.39 -15.65 -5.65
N PHE A 87 -10.95 -14.44 -5.59
CA PHE A 87 -10.77 -13.43 -6.62
C PHE A 87 -9.30 -13.03 -6.76
N SER A 88 -8.62 -12.76 -5.64
CA SER A 88 -7.19 -12.41 -5.61
C SER A 88 -6.33 -13.52 -6.20
N ASP A 89 -6.59 -14.78 -5.83
CA ASP A 89 -5.91 -15.95 -6.39
C ASP A 89 -6.05 -16.03 -7.91
N THR A 90 -7.26 -15.78 -8.41
CA THR A 90 -7.56 -15.86 -9.85
C THR A 90 -6.91 -14.71 -10.62
N VAL A 91 -6.92 -13.49 -10.07
CA VAL A 91 -6.43 -12.32 -10.80
C VAL A 91 -4.92 -12.17 -10.67
N HIS A 92 -4.36 -12.28 -9.46
CA HIS A 92 -2.94 -11.99 -9.19
C HIS A 92 -2.06 -13.24 -9.27
N PHE A 93 -2.51 -14.36 -8.70
CA PHE A 93 -1.64 -15.51 -8.44
C PHE A 93 -1.80 -16.67 -9.43
N SER A 94 -2.78 -16.62 -10.32
CA SER A 94 -2.90 -17.58 -11.41
C SER A 94 -2.01 -17.20 -12.60
N GLU A 95 -1.65 -18.19 -13.41
CA GLU A 95 -1.13 -17.93 -14.74
C GLU A 95 -2.27 -17.57 -15.72
N GLY A 96 -1.91 -16.99 -16.87
CA GLY A 96 -2.86 -16.58 -17.91
C GLY A 96 -2.15 -15.82 -19.03
N HIS A 97 -2.87 -14.94 -19.74
CA HIS A 97 -2.30 -14.11 -20.81
C HIS A 97 -1.17 -13.19 -20.31
N LEU A 98 -1.26 -12.75 -19.05
CA LEU A 98 -0.21 -12.01 -18.38
C LEU A 98 0.45 -12.91 -17.35
N ASN A 99 1.77 -12.99 -17.37
CA ASN A 99 2.53 -13.65 -16.32
C ASN A 99 2.48 -12.84 -15.02
N ARG A 100 2.83 -13.50 -13.92
CA ARG A 100 2.85 -12.87 -12.58
C ARG A 100 3.70 -11.61 -12.51
N LYS A 101 4.89 -11.59 -13.13
CA LYS A 101 5.78 -10.42 -13.13
C LYS A 101 5.11 -9.18 -13.73
N THR A 102 4.39 -9.34 -14.83
CA THR A 102 3.66 -8.23 -15.47
C THR A 102 2.50 -7.75 -14.60
N LYS A 103 1.75 -8.66 -13.97
CA LYS A 103 0.67 -8.30 -13.04
C LYS A 103 1.18 -7.45 -11.87
N GLU A 104 2.29 -7.85 -11.26
CA GLU A 104 2.93 -7.10 -10.16
C GLU A 104 3.48 -5.74 -10.62
N ALA A 105 3.99 -5.64 -11.85
CA ALA A 105 4.43 -4.35 -12.41
C ALA A 105 3.27 -3.37 -12.58
N ILE A 106 2.12 -3.85 -13.07
CA ILE A 106 0.89 -3.06 -13.17
C ILE A 106 0.42 -2.62 -11.77
N ALA A 107 0.33 -3.56 -10.83
CA ALA A 107 -0.09 -3.27 -9.45
C ALA A 107 0.80 -2.18 -8.81
N SER A 108 2.12 -2.33 -8.94
CA SER A 108 3.09 -1.36 -8.42
C SER A 108 2.93 0.03 -9.04
N TRP A 109 2.72 0.09 -10.36
CA TRP A 109 2.52 1.36 -11.07
C TRP A 109 1.22 2.05 -10.64
N VAL A 110 0.12 1.29 -10.54
CA VAL A 110 -1.18 1.81 -10.09
C VAL A 110 -1.11 2.31 -8.65
N SER A 111 -0.43 1.59 -7.74
CA SER A 111 -0.23 2.03 -6.36
C SER A 111 0.57 3.33 -6.29
N TYR A 112 1.62 3.46 -7.11
CA TYR A 112 2.40 4.70 -7.22
C TYR A 112 1.53 5.89 -7.66
N LEU A 113 0.75 5.72 -8.72
CA LEU A 113 -0.15 6.78 -9.24
C LEU A 113 -1.20 7.21 -8.20
N ASN A 114 -1.73 6.25 -7.45
CA ASN A 114 -2.73 6.51 -6.42
C ASN A 114 -2.15 6.98 -5.08
N ARG A 115 -0.82 7.05 -4.95
CA ARG A 115 -0.14 7.32 -3.68
C ARG A 115 -0.62 6.37 -2.57
N CYS A 116 -0.85 5.11 -2.90
CA CYS A 116 -1.32 4.09 -1.95
C CYS A 116 -0.17 3.75 -0.99
N PRO A 117 -0.30 4.03 0.33
CA PRO A 117 0.78 3.84 1.29
C PRO A 117 0.86 2.42 1.86
N TYR A 118 -0.19 1.62 1.67
CA TYR A 118 -0.25 0.20 2.04
C TYR A 118 0.52 -0.65 1.03
#